data_AF-A0A7K2WF04-F1
#
_entry.id   AF-A0A7K2WF04-F1
#
_cell.length_a   1.000
_cell.length_b   1.000
_cell.length_c   1.000
_cell.angle_alpha   90.00
_cell.angle_beta   90.00
_cell.angle_gamma   90.00
#
_symmetry.space_group_name_H-M   'P 1'
#
loop_
_entity.id
_entity.type
_entity.pdbx_description
1 polymer ?
#
loop_
_entity_poly.entity_id
_entity_poly.type
_entity_poly.pdbx_seq_one_letter_code
_entity_poly.pdbx_strand_id
1 'polypeptide(L)' 'PAARPAAPAASAPPSAPAVTAPAAPAPAPERHMVAPEDDMPEDDDPDLDESALSGHELIVRELGATVVEEFSNE' A
#
# COMPACT_ATOMS: atom_id res chain seq x y z
N PRO A 1 8.85 -84.84 4.19
CA PRO A 1 9.06 -83.39 3.90
C PRO A 1 8.26 -82.96 2.67
N ALA A 2 7.20 -82.16 2.84
CA ALA A 2 6.38 -81.63 1.74
C ALA A 2 6.63 -80.13 1.57
N ALA A 3 6.92 -79.70 0.34
CA ALA A 3 7.14 -78.30 -0.02
C ALA A 3 5.81 -77.53 -0.03
N ARG A 4 5.79 -76.34 0.57
CA ARG A 4 4.63 -75.44 0.61
C ARG A 4 4.60 -74.55 -0.64
N PRO A 5 3.43 -74.30 -1.27
CA PRO A 5 3.37 -73.50 -2.49
C PRO A 5 3.53 -72.00 -2.17
N ALA A 6 4.23 -71.27 -3.04
CA ALA A 6 4.43 -69.84 -2.95
C ALA A 6 3.16 -69.08 -3.41
N ALA A 7 2.76 -68.05 -2.65
CA ALA A 7 1.66 -67.17 -2.99
C ALA A 7 2.09 -66.08 -4.00
N PRO A 8 1.19 -65.58 -4.86
CA PRO A 8 1.52 -64.54 -5.83
C PRO A 8 1.73 -63.18 -5.13
N ALA A 9 2.79 -62.47 -5.54
CA ALA A 9 3.07 -61.12 -5.07
C ALA A 9 2.09 -60.12 -5.70
N ALA A 10 1.37 -59.36 -4.86
CA ALA A 10 0.53 -58.27 -5.32
C ALA A 10 1.38 -57.07 -5.71
N SER A 11 1.13 -56.50 -6.89
CA SER A 11 1.80 -55.30 -7.39
C SER A 11 1.28 -54.05 -6.66
N ALA A 12 2.18 -53.22 -6.14
CA ALA A 12 1.84 -51.95 -5.49
C ALA A 12 1.32 -50.93 -6.51
N PRO A 13 0.34 -50.07 -6.15
CA PRO A 13 -0.17 -49.03 -7.04
C PRO A 13 0.89 -47.94 -7.30
N PRO A 14 0.85 -47.27 -8.47
CA PRO A 14 1.79 -46.21 -8.79
C PRO A 14 1.55 -44.98 -7.91
N SER A 15 2.63 -44.38 -7.41
CA SER A 15 2.60 -43.13 -6.64
C SER A 15 2.10 -41.98 -7.52
N ALA A 16 1.09 -41.24 -7.06
CA ALA A 16 0.60 -40.05 -7.74
C ALA A 16 1.65 -38.91 -7.67
N PRO A 17 1.72 -38.05 -8.70
CA PRO A 17 2.63 -36.90 -8.69
C PRO A 17 2.21 -35.90 -7.61
N ALA A 18 3.17 -35.46 -6.80
CA ALA A 18 2.96 -34.43 -5.79
C ALA A 18 2.72 -33.08 -6.50
N VAL A 19 1.56 -32.48 -6.29
CA VAL A 19 1.25 -31.14 -6.78
C VAL A 19 1.92 -30.12 -5.86
N THR A 20 2.95 -29.43 -6.34
CA THR A 20 3.56 -28.31 -5.62
C THR A 20 2.62 -27.11 -5.64
N ALA A 21 2.16 -26.68 -4.47
CA ALA A 21 1.38 -25.46 -4.33
C ALA A 21 2.29 -24.23 -4.59
N PRO A 22 1.77 -23.16 -5.22
CA PRO A 22 2.51 -21.92 -5.40
C PRO A 22 2.85 -21.30 -4.03
N ALA A 23 4.07 -20.78 -3.92
CA ALA A 23 4.52 -20.08 -2.71
C ALA A 23 3.70 -18.80 -2.48
N ALA A 24 3.37 -18.53 -1.22
CA ALA A 24 2.65 -17.32 -0.85
C ALA A 24 3.50 -16.07 -1.12
N PRO A 25 2.89 -14.95 -1.55
CA PRO A 25 3.59 -13.69 -1.73
C PRO A 25 4.12 -13.18 -0.38
N ALA A 26 5.29 -12.52 -0.42
CA ALA A 26 5.87 -11.88 0.75
C ALA A 26 4.97 -10.73 1.24
N PRO A 27 4.96 -10.44 2.56
CA PRO A 27 4.21 -9.30 3.09
C PRO A 27 4.70 -7.99 2.47
N ALA A 28 3.75 -7.12 2.13
CA ALA A 28 4.05 -5.77 1.65
C ALA A 28 4.73 -4.96 2.77
N PRO A 29 5.63 -4.02 2.43
CA PRO A 29 6.19 -3.11 3.43
C PRO A 29 5.06 -2.35 4.14
N GLU A 30 5.19 -2.22 5.46
CA GLU A 30 4.25 -1.42 6.25
C GLU A 30 4.29 0.03 5.77
N ARG A 31 3.10 0.61 5.50
CA ARG A 31 3.01 2.03 5.17
C ARG A 31 3.17 2.82 6.46
N HIS A 32 4.21 3.63 6.56
CA HIS A 32 4.32 4.59 7.65
C HIS A 32 3.15 5.58 7.54
N MET A 33 2.26 5.56 8.54
CA MET A 33 1.25 6.59 8.70
C MET A 33 1.93 7.79 9.36
N VAL A 34 2.02 8.88 8.62
CA VAL A 34 2.47 10.18 9.13
C VAL A 34 1.33 10.74 9.98
N ALA A 35 1.63 11.24 11.18
CA ALA A 35 0.60 11.88 12.00
C ALA A 35 0.20 13.23 11.36
N PRO A 36 -1.03 13.74 11.60
CA PRO A 36 -1.45 15.03 11.05
C PRO A 36 -0.54 16.21 11.45
N GLU A 37 0.04 16.16 12.65
CA GLU A 37 1.04 17.14 13.10
C GLU A 37 2.39 17.04 12.38
N ASP A 38 2.75 15.87 11.83
CA ASP A 38 3.98 15.66 11.05
C ASP A 38 3.75 15.92 9.54
N ASP A 39 2.52 16.25 9.13
CA ASP A 39 2.10 16.57 7.75
C ASP A 39 2.02 18.10 7.55
N MET A 40 2.94 18.82 8.19
CA MET A 40 3.18 20.24 7.95
C MET A 40 4.60 20.45 7.43
N PRO A 41 4.80 21.44 6.55
CA PRO A 41 6.13 21.74 6.02
C PRO A 41 7.01 22.37 7.11
N GLU A 42 8.32 22.19 6.98
CA GLU A 42 9.32 22.50 8.01
C GLU A 42 9.81 23.94 7.87
N ASP A 43 10.01 24.72 8.94
CA ASP A 43 10.34 26.17 8.88
C ASP A 43 11.59 26.56 8.03
N ASP A 44 12.44 25.61 7.64
CA ASP A 44 13.62 25.82 6.78
C ASP A 44 13.35 25.50 5.29
N ASP A 45 12.12 25.12 4.94
CA ASP A 45 11.75 24.85 3.55
C ASP A 45 11.74 26.17 2.74
N PRO A 46 12.37 26.19 1.55
CA PRO A 46 12.56 27.40 0.76
C PRO A 46 11.26 27.93 0.11
N ASP A 47 10.18 27.16 0.16
CA ASP A 47 8.85 27.55 -0.34
C ASP A 47 7.90 28.00 0.79
N LEU A 48 8.35 28.00 2.04
CA LEU A 48 7.62 28.52 3.20
C LEU A 48 7.71 30.04 3.39
N ASP A 49 8.50 30.73 2.56
CA ASP A 49 8.60 32.19 2.57
C ASP A 49 7.32 32.89 2.06
N GLU A 50 7.37 34.20 1.81
CA GLU A 50 6.23 35.01 1.30
C GLU A 50 5.59 34.45 0.00
N SER A 51 6.22 33.46 -0.64
CA SER A 51 5.63 32.63 -1.69
C SER A 51 4.46 31.74 -1.20
N ALA A 52 4.33 31.41 0.08
CA ALA A 52 3.15 30.72 0.61
C ALA A 52 1.88 31.61 0.62
N LEU A 53 2.07 32.93 0.72
CA LEU A 53 1.01 33.94 0.53
C LEU A 53 0.62 34.13 -0.94
N SER A 54 1.47 33.68 -1.88
CA SER A 54 1.19 33.77 -3.32
C SER A 54 -0.02 32.94 -3.76
N GLY A 55 -0.49 32.00 -2.92
CA GLY A 55 -1.73 31.28 -3.17
C GLY A 55 -2.92 32.22 -3.37
N HIS A 56 -3.10 33.25 -2.54
CA HIS A 56 -4.28 34.11 -2.60
C HIS A 56 -4.28 35.01 -3.87
N GLU A 57 -3.14 35.62 -4.19
CA GLU A 57 -3.00 36.45 -5.41
C GLU A 57 -3.01 35.60 -6.69
N LEU A 58 -2.43 34.39 -6.66
CA LEU A 58 -2.53 33.44 -7.78
C LEU A 58 -3.96 32.92 -7.96
N ILE A 59 -4.70 32.67 -6.89
CA ILE A 59 -6.11 32.26 -6.96
C ILE A 59 -6.96 33.37 -7.60
N VAL A 60 -6.73 34.64 -7.22
CA VAL A 60 -7.40 35.79 -7.86
C VAL A 60 -7.04 35.91 -9.34
N ARG A 61 -5.76 35.74 -9.68
CA ARG A 61 -5.26 35.97 -11.06
C ARG A 61 -5.52 34.82 -12.03
N GLU A 62 -5.31 33.57 -11.62
CA GLU A 62 -5.41 32.38 -12.49
C GLU A 62 -6.84 31.85 -12.58
N LEU A 63 -7.58 31.89 -11.46
CA LEU A 63 -8.97 31.42 -11.41
C LEU A 63 -9.99 32.55 -11.57
N GLY A 64 -9.53 33.82 -11.64
CA GLY A 64 -10.41 34.99 -11.75
C GLY A 64 -11.28 35.21 -10.50
N ALA A 65 -10.84 34.72 -9.34
CA ALA A 65 -11.58 34.81 -8.09
C ALA A 65 -11.65 36.26 -7.58
N THR A 66 -12.66 36.57 -6.74
CA THR A 66 -12.82 37.88 -6.10
C THR A 66 -12.82 37.73 -4.57
N VAL A 67 -12.06 38.58 -3.90
CA VAL A 67 -12.04 38.64 -2.42
C VAL A 67 -13.24 39.44 -1.93
N VAL A 68 -14.04 38.84 -1.06
CA VAL A 68 -15.18 39.50 -0.39
C VAL A 68 -14.92 39.48 1.11
N GLU A 69 -14.93 40.65 1.73
CA GLU A 69 -14.84 40.78 3.17
C GLU A 69 -16.21 40.49 3.80
N GLU A 70 -16.24 39.57 4.77
CA GLU A 70 -17.45 39.30 5.55
C GLU A 70 -17.53 40.28 6.73
N PHE A 71 -18.65 41.00 6.85
CA PHE A 71 -18.95 41.83 8.01
C PHE A 71 -19.96 41.13 8.92
N SER A 72 -19.59 40.95 10.20
CA SER A 72 -20.54 40.50 11.23
C SER A 72 -21.42 41.68 11.63
N ASN A 73 -22.74 41.55 11.47
CA ASN A 73 -23.69 42.61 11.73
C ASN A 73 -24.32 42.38 13.12
N GLU A 74 -23.70 42.98 14.14
CA GLU A 74 -24.15 42.91 15.55
C GLU A 74 -25.35 43.83 15.87
#